data_AF-A0A838DAN1-F1
#
_entry.id   AF-A0A838DAN1-F1
#
_cell.length_a   1.000
_cell.length_b   1.000
_cell.length_c   1.000
_cell.angle_alpha   90.00
_cell.angle_beta   90.00
_cell.angle_gamma   90.00
#
_symmetry.space_group_name_H-M   'P 1'
#
loop_
_entity.id
_entity.type
_entity.pdbx_description
1 polymer ?
#
loop_
_entity_poly.entity_id
_entity_poly.type
_entity_poly.pdbx_seq_one_letter_code
_entity_poly.pdbx_strand_id
1 'polypeptide(L)'
;MSVWISKTEKNFYKYFIKDQKEFGLSEENLFYDYDIAQSEWIKKKTVASFVPIYTGLMPKEDVQNLVKWIRHSHFCGNDGFCHVPTIPSTDTNEPYFHKSNYWRGPIWVNTNWMIWLGLLEYGYGDEAEAIRSGVFELVKSHGFREYYNPNTGEGLGGKDFSWTASLVIDMIKRNRKKIQMNKGIL
;
A
#
# COMPACT_ATOMS: atom_id res chain seq x y z
N MET A 1 -7.03 -14.20 -22.13
CA MET A 1 -5.83 -13.96 -21.29
C MET A 1 -4.75 -14.97 -21.70
N SER A 2 -3.46 -14.60 -21.76
CA SER A 2 -2.41 -15.49 -22.29
C SER A 2 -2.14 -16.67 -21.34
N VAL A 3 -1.71 -17.82 -21.87
CA VAL A 3 -1.39 -19.03 -21.08
C VAL A 3 -0.39 -18.75 -19.96
N TRP A 4 0.54 -17.83 -20.19
CA TRP A 4 1.53 -17.40 -19.19
C TRP A 4 0.88 -16.64 -18.03
N ILE A 5 -0.04 -15.71 -18.29
CA ILE A 5 -0.74 -14.98 -17.23
C ILE A 5 -1.53 -15.95 -16.36
N SER A 6 -2.28 -16.89 -16.96
CA SER A 6 -3.05 -17.87 -16.19
C SER A 6 -2.18 -18.82 -15.35
N LYS A 7 -0.97 -19.16 -15.82
CA LYS A 7 0.01 -19.92 -15.03
C LYS A 7 0.55 -19.09 -13.87
N THR A 8 0.87 -17.81 -14.11
CA THR A 8 1.34 -16.89 -13.08
C THR A 8 0.29 -16.69 -12.00
N GLU A 9 -0.98 -16.51 -12.37
CA GLU A 9 -2.10 -16.41 -11.41
C GLU A 9 -2.19 -17.64 -10.51
N LYS A 10 -2.26 -18.84 -11.11
CA LYS A 10 -2.31 -20.10 -10.35
C LYS A 10 -1.10 -20.28 -9.43
N ASN A 11 0.09 -19.91 -9.88
CA ASN A 11 1.30 -19.99 -9.08
C ASN A 11 1.33 -18.93 -7.99
N PHE A 12 0.82 -17.72 -8.25
CA PHE A 12 0.74 -16.65 -7.25
C PHE A 12 -0.07 -17.12 -6.05
N TYR A 13 -1.27 -17.67 -6.26
CA TYR A 13 -2.06 -18.27 -5.18
C TYR A 13 -1.33 -19.43 -4.48
N LYS A 14 -0.65 -20.29 -5.23
CA LYS A 14 0.07 -21.45 -4.65
C LYS A 14 1.23 -21.04 -3.75
N TYR A 15 1.98 -20.00 -4.09
CA TYR A 15 3.23 -19.65 -3.40
C TYR A 15 3.09 -18.47 -2.43
N PHE A 16 2.13 -17.58 -2.67
CA PHE A 16 1.89 -16.41 -1.81
C PHE A 16 0.64 -16.55 -0.93
N ILE A 17 -0.26 -17.52 -1.19
CA ILE A 17 -1.55 -17.66 -0.50
C ILE A 17 -1.79 -19.07 0.12
N LYS A 18 -0.94 -20.07 -0.17
CA LYS A 18 -1.23 -21.45 0.29
C LYS A 18 -0.78 -21.70 1.74
N ASP A 19 -1.72 -22.20 2.54
CA ASP A 19 -1.63 -22.57 3.97
C ASP A 19 -1.67 -21.44 5.02
N GLN A 20 -1.98 -20.20 4.63
CA GLN A 20 -2.45 -19.20 5.60
C GLN A 20 -3.96 -19.33 5.80
N LYS A 21 -4.41 -20.39 6.47
CA LYS A 21 -5.84 -20.65 6.80
C LYS A 21 -6.52 -19.52 7.58
N GLU A 22 -5.76 -18.51 7.99
CA GLU A 22 -6.22 -17.40 8.81
C GLU A 22 -6.04 -16.03 8.13
N PHE A 23 -5.57 -15.96 6.86
CA PHE A 23 -5.39 -14.68 6.17
C PHE A 23 -6.65 -13.81 6.26
N GLY A 24 -6.49 -12.61 6.81
CA GLY A 24 -7.59 -11.66 7.03
C GLY A 24 -8.61 -12.01 8.13
N LEU A 25 -8.55 -13.17 8.80
CA LEU A 25 -9.44 -13.47 9.94
C LEU A 25 -9.14 -12.58 11.17
N SER A 26 -7.95 -12.00 11.24
CA SER A 26 -7.55 -11.00 12.24
C SER A 26 -6.60 -9.98 11.61
N GLU A 27 -6.39 -8.85 12.28
CA GLU A 27 -5.43 -7.80 11.89
C GLU A 27 -3.96 -8.28 11.91
N GLU A 28 -3.70 -9.50 12.36
CA GLU A 28 -2.35 -10.08 12.45
C GLU A 28 -1.95 -10.88 11.21
N ASN A 29 -2.90 -11.22 10.33
CA ASN A 29 -2.66 -12.07 9.18
C ASN A 29 -2.46 -11.25 7.91
N LEU A 30 -1.25 -10.68 7.81
CA LEU A 30 -0.72 -9.91 6.69
C LEU A 30 0.15 -10.79 5.78
N PHE A 31 0.45 -10.30 4.57
CA PHE A 31 1.39 -10.99 3.68
C PHE A 31 2.81 -10.81 4.24
N TYR A 32 3.46 -11.92 4.57
CA TYR A 32 4.81 -11.92 5.10
C TYR A 32 5.79 -12.51 4.09
N ASP A 33 7.01 -11.99 4.09
CA ASP A 33 8.12 -12.60 3.36
C ASP A 33 8.47 -13.96 3.99
N TYR A 34 9.09 -14.84 3.20
CA TYR A 34 9.53 -16.16 3.66
C TYR A 34 11.05 -16.28 3.58
N ASP A 35 11.70 -16.59 4.69
CA ASP A 35 13.13 -16.90 4.74
C ASP A 35 13.35 -18.35 4.33
N ILE A 36 13.94 -18.57 3.16
CA ILE A 36 14.23 -19.92 2.64
C ILE A 36 15.36 -20.60 3.42
N ALA A 37 16.33 -19.83 3.92
CA ALA A 37 17.46 -20.39 4.67
C ALA A 37 17.02 -20.91 6.03
N GLN A 38 16.13 -20.18 6.70
CA GLN A 38 15.59 -20.55 8.00
C GLN A 38 14.29 -21.37 7.91
N SER A 39 13.69 -21.45 6.71
CA SER A 39 12.40 -22.10 6.47
C SER A 39 11.29 -21.57 7.39
N GLU A 40 11.23 -20.24 7.54
CA GLU A 40 10.26 -19.57 8.40
C GLU A 40 9.69 -18.30 7.77
N TRP A 41 8.52 -17.87 8.26
CA TRP A 41 7.89 -16.62 7.85
C TRP A 41 8.49 -15.43 8.62
N ILE A 42 8.88 -14.39 7.89
CA ILE A 42 9.35 -13.12 8.44
C ILE A 42 8.13 -12.27 8.82
N LYS A 43 7.66 -12.44 10.05
CA LYS A 43 6.50 -11.72 10.60
C LYS A 43 6.83 -10.26 10.94
N LYS A 44 7.06 -9.43 9.92
CA LYS A 44 7.33 -8.00 10.04
C LYS A 44 6.23 -7.20 9.37
N LYS A 45 5.59 -6.29 10.11
CA LYS A 45 4.49 -5.45 9.62
C LYS A 45 5.06 -4.28 8.81
N THR A 46 5.27 -4.51 7.53
CA THR A 46 5.81 -3.52 6.60
C THR A 46 4.84 -3.25 5.46
N VAL A 47 5.07 -2.16 4.71
CA VAL A 47 4.25 -1.84 3.54
C VAL A 47 4.27 -2.94 2.47
N ALA A 48 5.31 -3.79 2.44
CA ALA A 48 5.39 -4.93 1.53
C ALA A 48 4.21 -5.89 1.69
N SER A 49 3.67 -6.00 2.90
CA SER A 49 2.46 -6.77 3.19
C SER A 49 1.21 -6.29 2.46
N PHE A 50 1.20 -5.05 1.95
CA PHE A 50 0.04 -4.44 1.30
C PHE A 50 0.18 -4.41 -0.22
N VAL A 51 1.41 -4.42 -0.73
CA VAL A 51 1.71 -4.37 -2.17
C VAL A 51 0.98 -5.45 -3.00
N PRO A 52 0.71 -6.69 -2.49
CA PRO A 52 -0.08 -7.67 -3.23
C PRO A 52 -1.44 -7.19 -3.74
N ILE A 53 -2.07 -6.19 -3.12
CA ILE A 53 -3.32 -5.59 -3.61
C ILE A 53 -3.18 -5.06 -5.03
N TYR A 54 -1.98 -4.58 -5.41
CA TYR A 54 -1.70 -4.08 -6.75
C TYR A 54 -1.85 -5.13 -7.85
N THR A 55 -1.76 -6.43 -7.51
CA THR A 55 -1.81 -7.51 -8.50
C THR A 55 -3.18 -7.72 -9.13
N GLY A 56 -4.27 -7.32 -8.44
CA GLY A 56 -5.64 -7.70 -8.84
C GLY A 56 -5.96 -9.19 -8.66
N LEU A 57 -5.09 -9.97 -8.01
CA LEU A 57 -5.21 -11.42 -7.85
C LEU A 57 -5.53 -11.87 -6.41
N MET A 58 -5.86 -10.97 -5.51
CA MET A 58 -6.26 -11.34 -4.15
C MET A 58 -7.75 -11.72 -4.09
N PRO A 59 -8.13 -12.71 -3.28
CA PRO A 59 -9.53 -12.98 -2.95
C PRO A 59 -10.20 -11.73 -2.37
N LYS A 60 -11.49 -11.52 -2.67
CA LYS A 60 -12.23 -10.33 -2.20
C LYS A 60 -12.25 -10.20 -0.67
N GLU A 61 -12.34 -11.31 0.05
CA GLU A 61 -12.32 -11.35 1.51
C GLU A 61 -10.98 -10.85 2.07
N ASP A 62 -9.87 -11.34 1.51
CA ASP A 62 -8.51 -10.91 1.86
C ASP A 62 -8.31 -9.40 1.65
N VAL A 63 -8.83 -8.87 0.53
CA VAL A 63 -8.79 -7.43 0.26
C VAL A 63 -9.64 -6.65 1.27
N GLN A 64 -10.83 -7.15 1.65
CA GLN A 64 -11.66 -6.50 2.66
C GLN A 64 -10.91 -6.36 3.99
N ASN A 65 -10.18 -7.39 4.40
CA ASN A 65 -9.43 -7.38 5.65
C ASN A 65 -8.21 -6.47 5.58
N LEU A 66 -7.50 -6.46 4.45
CA LEU A 66 -6.43 -5.50 4.18
C LEU A 66 -6.96 -4.06 4.20
N VAL A 67 -8.14 -3.79 3.64
CA VAL A 67 -8.79 -2.47 3.68
C VAL A 67 -9.21 -2.09 5.09
N LYS A 68 -9.76 -3.02 5.90
CA LYS A 68 -10.01 -2.77 7.33
C LYS A 68 -8.71 -2.35 8.03
N TRP A 69 -7.61 -3.03 7.75
CA TRP A 69 -6.31 -2.65 8.29
C TRP A 69 -5.90 -1.25 7.84
N ILE A 70 -6.02 -0.89 6.56
CA ILE A 70 -5.72 0.48 6.07
C ILE A 70 -6.58 1.54 6.78
N ARG A 71 -7.85 1.20 7.09
CA ARG A 71 -8.75 2.09 7.85
C ARG A 71 -8.36 2.18 9.33
N HIS A 72 -7.99 1.06 9.97
CA HIS A 72 -7.64 0.96 11.40
C HIS A 72 -6.20 1.38 11.72
N SER A 73 -5.25 1.20 10.81
CA SER A 73 -3.89 1.76 10.92
C SER A 73 -3.89 3.28 10.78
N HIS A 74 -5.08 3.89 10.89
CA HIS A 74 -5.51 5.25 10.71
C HIS A 74 -4.80 5.93 9.55
N PHE A 75 -5.58 6.22 8.51
CA PHE A 75 -5.36 7.37 7.65
C PHE A 75 -4.91 8.57 8.49
N CYS A 76 -3.60 8.70 8.56
CA CYS A 76 -2.81 9.71 9.22
C CYS A 76 -3.50 11.09 9.18
N GLY A 77 -3.90 11.57 10.35
CA GLY A 77 -4.64 12.82 10.57
C GLY A 77 -4.84 13.07 12.07
N ASN A 78 -5.53 14.15 12.42
CA ASN A 78 -5.46 14.85 13.72
C ASN A 78 -5.65 14.03 15.01
N ASP A 79 -6.08 12.78 14.93
CA ASP A 79 -6.30 11.91 16.09
C ASP A 79 -5.26 10.78 16.23
N GLY A 80 -4.13 10.89 15.52
CA GLY A 80 -2.89 10.20 15.88
C GLY A 80 -2.41 9.19 14.84
N PHE A 81 -1.37 9.58 14.10
CA PHE A 81 0.01 9.08 14.25
C PHE A 81 0.89 9.57 13.09
N CYS A 82 0.27 9.94 11.96
CA CYS A 82 0.97 10.55 10.83
C CYS A 82 0.25 11.78 10.25
N HIS A 83 0.98 12.60 9.50
CA HIS A 83 0.62 13.93 9.04
C HIS A 83 -0.48 13.95 7.97
N VAL A 84 -0.51 12.95 7.10
CA VAL A 84 -1.39 12.90 5.91
C VAL A 84 -1.79 11.47 5.55
N PRO A 85 -3.02 11.23 5.07
CA PRO A 85 -3.61 9.89 4.85
C PRO A 85 -2.79 9.05 3.84
N THR A 86 -1.79 8.32 4.33
CA THR A 86 -0.82 7.54 3.55
C THR A 86 -0.29 6.39 4.41
N ILE A 87 0.39 5.42 3.80
CA ILE A 87 0.90 4.23 4.49
C ILE A 87 2.42 4.35 4.66
N PRO A 88 2.93 4.34 5.91
CA PRO A 88 4.37 4.30 6.18
C PRO A 88 4.98 2.96 5.75
N SER A 89 6.29 2.92 5.53
CA SER A 89 6.96 1.68 5.14
C SER A 89 6.97 0.60 6.23
N THR A 90 6.73 0.99 7.48
CA THR A 90 6.69 0.12 8.67
C THR A 90 5.58 0.61 9.58
N ASP A 91 4.84 -0.32 10.18
CA ASP A 91 3.81 -0.01 11.19
C ASP A 91 4.42 0.82 12.32
N THR A 92 3.76 1.93 12.68
CA THR A 92 4.24 2.91 13.65
C THR A 92 4.31 2.35 15.08
N ASN A 93 3.63 1.24 15.35
CA ASN A 93 3.65 0.56 16.65
C ASN A 93 4.78 -0.46 16.78
N GLU A 94 5.49 -0.78 15.69
CA GLU A 94 6.56 -1.77 15.73
C GLU A 94 7.84 -1.20 16.37
N PRO A 95 8.55 -1.97 17.20
CA PRO A 95 9.75 -1.48 17.92
C PRO A 95 10.91 -1.11 16.99
N TYR A 96 10.87 -1.54 15.72
CA TYR A 96 11.86 -1.22 14.69
C TYR A 96 11.41 -0.08 13.75
N PHE A 97 10.30 0.59 14.06
CA PHE A 97 9.88 1.81 13.39
C PHE A 97 10.84 2.97 13.68
N HIS A 98 11.14 3.74 12.64
CA HIS A 98 11.96 4.94 12.73
C HIS A 98 11.57 5.95 11.64
N LYS A 99 10.91 7.04 12.06
CA LYS A 99 10.30 8.08 11.21
C LYS A 99 11.17 8.68 10.10
N SER A 100 12.50 8.63 10.22
CA SER A 100 13.43 9.22 9.25
C SER A 100 14.43 8.24 8.64
N ASN A 101 14.31 6.93 8.90
CA ASN A 101 15.31 5.95 8.47
C ASN A 101 14.79 5.11 7.29
N TYR A 102 14.90 5.68 6.09
CA TYR A 102 14.71 4.97 4.82
C TYR A 102 13.46 4.07 4.76
N TRP A 103 13.59 2.75 4.64
CA TRP A 103 12.46 1.80 4.61
C TRP A 103 11.94 1.36 5.99
N ARG A 104 12.40 1.96 7.09
CA ARG A 104 12.00 1.60 8.46
C ARG A 104 10.91 2.49 9.06
N GLY A 105 10.18 3.26 8.27
CA GLY A 105 9.10 4.12 8.78
C GLY A 105 8.61 5.19 7.81
N PRO A 106 9.49 5.86 7.04
CA PRO A 106 9.07 6.86 6.07
C PRO A 106 7.97 6.43 5.10
N ILE A 107 7.22 7.41 4.60
CA ILE A 107 6.22 7.25 3.54
C ILE A 107 6.93 7.29 2.19
N TRP A 108 6.60 6.32 1.32
CA TRP A 108 7.15 6.22 -0.02
C TRP A 108 6.03 6.33 -1.06
N VAL A 109 6.22 7.18 -2.08
CA VAL A 109 5.18 7.45 -3.08
C VAL A 109 4.91 6.25 -3.98
N ASN A 110 5.92 5.43 -4.30
CA ASN A 110 5.76 4.25 -5.14
C ASN A 110 4.91 3.15 -4.49
N THR A 111 5.09 2.86 -3.20
CA THR A 111 4.27 1.87 -2.50
C THR A 111 2.85 2.37 -2.27
N ASN A 112 2.69 3.64 -1.90
CA ASN A 112 1.37 4.26 -1.81
C ASN A 112 0.65 4.31 -3.16
N TRP A 113 1.37 4.53 -4.26
CA TRP A 113 0.82 4.45 -5.61
C TRP A 113 0.36 3.03 -5.98
N MET A 114 1.13 2.00 -5.64
CA MET A 114 0.74 0.60 -5.87
C MET A 114 -0.53 0.24 -5.09
N ILE A 115 -0.62 0.64 -3.83
CA ILE A 115 -1.79 0.41 -2.98
C ILE A 115 -2.99 1.20 -3.51
N TRP A 116 -2.80 2.47 -3.87
CA TRP A 116 -3.82 3.29 -4.51
C TRP A 116 -4.41 2.63 -5.76
N LEU A 117 -3.56 2.11 -6.65
CA LEU A 117 -4.03 1.40 -7.85
C LEU A 117 -4.78 0.12 -7.53
N GLY A 118 -4.30 -0.69 -6.57
CA GLY A 118 -5.01 -1.89 -6.15
C GLY A 118 -6.38 -1.57 -5.54
N LEU A 119 -6.47 -0.55 -4.67
CA LEU A 119 -7.74 -0.10 -4.11
C LEU A 119 -8.74 0.31 -5.21
N LEU A 120 -8.27 1.02 -6.24
CA LEU A 120 -9.11 1.36 -7.40
C LEU A 120 -9.59 0.10 -8.15
N GLU A 121 -8.71 -0.88 -8.36
CA GLU A 121 -9.05 -2.12 -9.07
C GLU A 121 -10.13 -2.93 -8.35
N TYR A 122 -10.07 -2.98 -7.01
CA TYR A 122 -11.09 -3.66 -6.20
C TYR A 122 -12.32 -2.81 -5.84
N GLY A 123 -12.39 -1.55 -6.29
CA GLY A 123 -13.54 -0.68 -6.09
C GLY A 123 -13.58 0.10 -4.77
N TYR A 124 -12.47 0.17 -4.04
CA TYR A 124 -12.30 0.96 -2.80
C TYR A 124 -11.90 2.41 -3.10
N GLY A 125 -12.83 3.13 -3.74
CA GLY A 125 -12.59 4.48 -4.27
C GLY A 125 -12.32 5.53 -3.20
N ASP A 126 -12.97 5.44 -2.04
CA ASP A 126 -12.82 6.43 -0.96
C ASP A 126 -11.44 6.32 -0.29
N GLU A 127 -10.98 5.08 -0.05
CA GLU A 127 -9.64 4.80 0.47
C GLU A 127 -8.56 5.22 -0.53
N ALA A 128 -8.76 4.91 -1.80
CA ALA A 128 -7.85 5.34 -2.87
C ALA A 128 -7.76 6.87 -2.91
N GLU A 129 -8.89 7.58 -2.81
CA GLU A 129 -8.91 9.04 -2.81
C GLU A 129 -8.18 9.65 -1.61
N ALA A 130 -8.31 9.02 -0.43
CA ALA A 130 -7.57 9.43 0.76
C ALA A 130 -6.05 9.31 0.55
N ILE A 131 -5.55 8.17 0.07
CA ILE A 131 -4.12 7.97 -0.25
C ILE A 131 -3.64 9.02 -1.27
N ARG A 132 -4.41 9.21 -2.35
CA ARG A 132 -4.07 10.17 -3.41
C ARG A 132 -3.95 11.59 -2.85
N SER A 133 -4.90 12.00 -2.01
CA SER A 133 -4.90 13.32 -1.38
C SER A 133 -3.71 13.50 -0.43
N GLY A 134 -3.36 12.46 0.34
CA GLY A 134 -2.21 12.50 1.23
C GLY A 134 -0.88 12.63 0.49
N VAL A 135 -0.69 11.86 -0.60
CA VAL A 135 0.48 11.98 -1.48
C VAL A 135 0.57 13.39 -2.09
N PHE A 136 -0.55 13.96 -2.52
CA PHE A 136 -0.56 15.30 -3.12
C PHE A 136 -0.20 16.39 -2.10
N GLU A 137 -0.67 16.27 -0.87
CA GLU A 137 -0.33 17.21 0.20
C GLU A 137 1.18 17.17 0.53
N LEU A 138 1.76 15.96 0.65
CA LEU A 138 3.20 15.80 0.86
C LEU A 138 4.03 16.50 -0.23
N VAL A 139 3.68 16.26 -1.49
CA VAL A 139 4.40 16.80 -2.64
C VAL A 139 4.20 18.30 -2.77
N LYS A 140 2.98 18.80 -2.53
CA LYS A 140 2.67 20.23 -2.56
C LYS A 140 3.44 21.00 -1.48
N SER A 141 3.54 20.44 -0.29
CA SER A 141 4.14 21.11 0.87
C SER A 141 5.66 20.92 0.97
N HIS A 142 6.21 19.80 0.46
CA HIS A 142 7.63 19.45 0.64
C HIS A 142 8.40 19.11 -0.66
N GLY A 143 7.77 19.26 -1.82
CA GLY A 143 8.35 18.99 -3.13
C GLY A 143 8.44 17.49 -3.46
N PHE A 144 9.04 17.17 -4.60
CA PHE A 144 9.25 15.78 -5.06
C PHE A 144 10.47 15.16 -4.37
N ARG A 145 10.21 14.32 -3.37
CA ARG A 145 11.25 13.72 -2.51
C ARG A 145 11.22 12.21 -2.60
N GLU A 146 12.31 11.58 -2.18
CA GLU A 146 12.44 10.13 -2.21
C GLU A 146 11.45 9.46 -1.24
N TYR A 147 11.37 9.98 -0.03
CA TYR A 147 10.43 9.56 1.01
C TYR A 147 10.12 10.71 1.98
N TYR A 148 9.10 10.55 2.81
CA TYR A 148 8.58 11.60 3.68
C TYR A 148 8.47 11.11 5.13
N ASN A 149 8.72 12.00 6.08
CA ASN A 149 8.52 11.73 7.50
C ASN A 149 7.02 11.50 7.76
N PRO A 150 6.62 10.37 8.36
CA PRO A 150 5.21 10.07 8.58
C PRO A 150 4.57 11.07 9.54
N ASN A 151 5.27 11.57 10.56
CA ASN A 151 4.66 12.40 11.60
C ASN A 151 4.54 13.87 11.18
N THR A 152 5.47 14.38 10.38
CA THR A 152 5.55 15.80 10.03
C THR A 152 5.30 16.09 8.56
N GLY A 153 5.32 15.07 7.70
CA GLY A 153 5.29 15.23 6.25
C GLY A 153 6.62 15.70 5.65
N GLU A 154 7.63 16.01 6.47
CA GLU A 154 8.91 16.54 6.01
C GLU A 154 9.52 15.64 4.93
N GLY A 155 9.89 16.25 3.81
CA GLY A 155 10.60 15.56 2.74
C GLY A 155 12.00 15.12 3.16
N LEU A 156 12.34 13.86 2.93
CA LEU A 156 13.63 13.25 3.27
C LEU A 156 14.29 12.61 2.02
N GLY A 157 15.54 12.18 2.17
CA GLY A 157 16.30 11.55 1.08
C GLY A 157 16.54 12.49 -0.11
N GLY A 158 16.62 11.91 -1.31
CA GLY A 158 16.83 12.64 -2.57
C GLY A 158 15.81 13.76 -2.82
N LYS A 159 16.25 14.81 -3.51
CA LYS A 159 15.41 15.90 -4.04
C LYS A 159 15.13 15.67 -5.52
N ASP A 160 14.09 16.31 -6.05
CA ASP A 160 13.65 16.19 -7.44
C ASP A 160 13.53 14.73 -7.90
N PHE A 161 12.98 13.89 -7.01
CA PHE A 161 13.06 12.44 -7.15
C PHE A 161 12.14 11.94 -8.28
N SER A 162 12.74 11.29 -9.29
CA SER A 162 12.08 11.02 -10.57
C SER A 162 10.82 10.17 -10.50
N TRP A 163 10.80 9.08 -9.70
CA TRP A 163 9.56 8.30 -9.58
C TRP A 163 8.47 9.10 -8.90
N THR A 164 8.81 10.08 -8.04
CA THR A 164 7.82 10.78 -7.23
C THR A 164 7.09 11.73 -8.15
N ALA A 165 7.84 12.46 -8.97
CA ALA A 165 7.27 13.25 -10.06
C ALA A 165 6.45 12.39 -11.03
N SER A 166 7.00 11.27 -11.51
CA SER A 166 6.34 10.43 -12.51
C SER A 166 5.02 9.84 -12.03
N LEU A 167 4.98 9.32 -10.80
CA LEU A 167 3.79 8.66 -10.26
C LEU A 167 2.72 9.68 -9.84
N VAL A 168 3.11 10.88 -9.39
CA VAL A 168 2.16 11.98 -9.19
C VAL A 168 1.51 12.38 -10.51
N ILE A 169 2.27 12.46 -11.60
CA ILE A 169 1.70 12.72 -12.94
C ILE A 169 0.69 11.63 -13.31
N ASP A 170 0.98 10.35 -13.09
CA ASP A 170 0.03 9.26 -13.35
C ASP A 170 -1.25 9.41 -12.50
N MET A 171 -1.13 9.71 -11.21
CA MET A 171 -2.29 9.98 -10.32
C MET A 171 -3.13 11.19 -10.76
N ILE A 172 -2.51 12.21 -11.36
CA ILE A 172 -3.23 13.37 -11.91
C ILE A 172 -3.95 12.99 -13.22
N LYS A 173 -3.31 12.21 -14.08
CA LYS A 173 -3.82 11.89 -15.43
C LYS A 173 -4.85 10.78 -15.44
N ARG A 174 -4.83 9.86 -14.47
CA ARG A 174 -5.82 8.78 -14.35
C ARG A 174 -7.18 9.35 -13.89
N ASN A 175 -8.05 9.55 -14.88
CA ASN A 175 -9.41 10.08 -14.71
C ASN A 175 -10.32 9.17 -13.86
N ARG A 176 -11.06 9.76 -12.92
CA ARG A 176 -12.07 9.12 -12.03
C ARG A 176 -13.21 8.36 -12.73
N LYS A 177 -13.38 8.50 -14.06
CA LYS A 177 -14.54 8.01 -14.82
C LYS A 177 -14.67 6.48 -14.93
N LYS A 178 -13.62 5.69 -14.68
CA LYS A 178 -13.72 4.22 -14.68
C LYS A 178 -14.36 3.64 -13.41
N ILE A 179 -14.34 4.37 -12.30
CA ILE A 179 -14.79 3.87 -10.99
C ILE A 179 -16.33 3.77 -10.92
N GLN A 180 -17.04 4.58 -11.70
CA GLN A 180 -18.50 4.60 -11.72
C GLN A 180 -19.13 3.53 -12.65
N MET A 181 -18.36 2.97 -13.60
CA MET A 181 -18.89 1.97 -14.53
C MET A 181 -18.98 0.55 -13.94
N ASN A 182 -18.32 0.27 -12.81
CA ASN A 182 -18.45 -1.02 -12.12
C ASN A 182 -19.53 -1.03 -11.02
N LYS A 183 -20.31 0.06 -10.85
CA LYS A 183 -21.50 0.07 -9.99
C LYS A 183 -22.75 -0.53 -10.65
N GLY A 184 -22.62 -1.05 -11.86
CA GLY A 184 -23.69 -1.78 -12.53
C GLY A 184 -23.09 -2.86 -13.41
N ILE A 185 -23.01 -4.08 -12.88
CA ILE A 185 -23.25 -5.38 -13.53
C ILE A 185 -22.80 -6.46 -12.53
N LEU A 186 -23.80 -7.20 -12.06
CA LEU A 186 -23.81 -8.38 -11.17
C LEU A 186 -23.67 -8.13 -9.67
#